data_AF-A0A8I1IG31-F1
#
_entry.id   AF-A0A8I1IG31-F1
#
_cell.length_a   1.000
_cell.length_b   1.000
_cell.length_c   1.000
_cell.angle_alpha   90.00
_cell.angle_beta   90.00
_cell.angle_gamma   90.00
#
_symmetry.space_group_name_H-M   'P 1'
#
loop_
_entity.id
_entity.type
_entity.pdbx_description
1 polymer ?
#
loop_
_entity_poly.entity_id
_entity_poly.type
_entity_poly.pdbx_seq_one_letter_code
_entity_poly.pdbx_strand_id
1 'polypeptide(L)'
;MPESMAVAYDHLRAFWDADPETWGFWARWYDGMLRGAPLDWELQRAVALIDDSVWKEGPEAVAAKISEIEDQLLAERVPQAEEMLFDPKTAQFETRPITVEASELVETTLRQVGFARDVAAKGNCGLNEYSLSYLYIEHTLTDCRDDPNAIEQNLSIARQDIVAGLADGTYTPDGRLDALTNVLERGALDMRANHPEVARTWAARSEQVLRELDTEQREVIAQGAVEIARTGILKATLAAETELDAAAVGSGKTEVAAPALKRLASRVSRMRVLMRAQEVIARIDGHPAYQLTQIVLTVGALLSAILALF
;
A
#
# COMPACT_ATOMS: atom_id res chain seq x y z
N MET A 1 -20.09 23.25 15.01
CA MET A 1 -21.22 22.65 14.27
C MET A 1 -22.52 22.98 15.02
N PRO A 2 -23.63 23.32 14.34
CA PRO A 2 -24.93 23.52 14.98
C PRO A 2 -25.40 22.26 15.74
N GLU A 3 -26.11 22.42 16.85
CA GLU A 3 -26.53 21.32 17.74
C GLU A 3 -27.36 20.25 17.03
N SER A 4 -28.23 20.65 16.10
CA SER A 4 -29.02 19.73 15.27
C SER A 4 -28.17 18.89 14.30
N MET A 5 -27.06 19.43 13.81
CA MET A 5 -26.09 18.67 13.00
C MET A 5 -25.23 17.75 13.85
N ALA A 6 -24.94 18.12 15.11
CA ALA A 6 -24.21 17.26 16.03
C ALA A 6 -24.99 15.98 16.35
N VAL A 7 -26.27 16.11 16.69
CA VAL A 7 -27.14 14.95 16.94
C VAL A 7 -27.27 14.05 15.70
N ALA A 8 -27.38 14.65 14.50
CA ALA A 8 -27.44 13.89 13.26
C ALA A 8 -26.13 13.15 12.95
N TYR A 9 -24.98 13.80 13.21
CA TYR A 9 -23.66 13.19 13.06
C TYR A 9 -23.45 12.03 14.04
N ASP A 10 -23.87 12.18 15.30
CA ASP A 10 -23.77 11.11 16.30
C ASP A 10 -24.59 9.87 15.90
N HIS A 11 -25.80 10.07 15.35
CA HIS A 11 -26.60 8.96 14.82
C HIS A 11 -25.97 8.29 13.60
N LEU A 12 -25.40 9.07 12.69
CA LEU A 12 -24.72 8.54 11.51
C LEU A 12 -23.47 7.75 11.90
N ARG A 13 -22.70 8.24 12.87
CA ARG A 13 -21.54 7.56 13.42
C ARG A 13 -21.94 6.25 14.11
N ALA A 14 -22.99 6.27 14.93
CA ALA A 14 -23.51 5.06 15.57
C ALA A 14 -23.98 4.01 14.55
N PHE A 15 -24.51 4.44 13.40
CA PHE A 15 -24.86 3.53 12.30
C PHE A 15 -23.62 2.87 11.69
N TRP A 16 -22.56 3.63 11.43
CA TRP A 16 -21.31 3.06 10.90
C TRP A 16 -20.58 2.18 11.90
N ASP A 17 -20.53 2.59 13.17
CA ASP A 17 -19.88 1.83 14.24
C ASP A 17 -20.62 0.51 14.56
N ALA A 18 -21.89 0.37 14.16
CA ALA A 18 -22.65 -0.86 14.32
C ALA A 18 -22.19 -1.99 13.38
N ASP A 19 -21.62 -1.65 12.22
CA ASP A 19 -21.04 -2.60 11.26
C ASP A 19 -19.81 -1.97 10.59
N PRO A 20 -18.66 -1.95 11.30
CA PRO A 20 -17.45 -1.33 10.80
C PRO A 20 -16.81 -2.11 9.64
N GLU A 21 -17.13 -3.39 9.45
CA GLU A 21 -16.66 -4.16 8.30
C GLU A 21 -17.26 -3.63 7.00
N THR A 22 -18.55 -3.29 7.01
CA THR A 22 -19.24 -2.73 5.84
C THR A 22 -19.03 -1.22 5.70
N TRP A 23 -19.06 -0.48 6.82
CA TRP A 23 -19.13 0.98 6.79
C TRP A 23 -17.87 1.72 7.22
N GLY A 24 -16.84 1.01 7.73
CA GLY A 24 -15.64 1.62 8.29
C GLY A 24 -14.87 2.52 7.32
N PHE A 25 -14.84 2.16 6.02
CA PHE A 25 -14.28 3.03 4.99
C PHE A 25 -15.03 4.36 4.89
N TRP A 26 -16.37 4.31 4.82
CA TRP A 26 -17.21 5.49 4.67
C TRP A 26 -17.14 6.42 5.88
N ALA A 27 -17.04 5.84 7.09
CA ALA A 27 -16.81 6.60 8.30
C ALA A 27 -15.49 7.37 8.25
N ARG A 28 -14.38 6.69 7.88
CA ARG A 28 -13.06 7.34 7.72
C ARG A 28 -13.07 8.40 6.62
N TRP A 29 -13.68 8.10 5.48
CA TRP A 29 -13.79 9.02 4.35
C TRP A 29 -14.53 10.29 4.75
N TYR A 30 -15.70 10.15 5.38
CA TYR A 30 -16.52 11.28 5.79
C TYR A 30 -15.83 12.13 6.87
N ASP A 31 -15.22 11.49 7.86
CA ASP A 31 -14.48 12.17 8.92
C ASP A 31 -13.26 12.93 8.38
N GLY A 32 -12.52 12.34 7.45
CA GLY A 32 -11.38 12.97 6.80
C GLY A 32 -11.80 14.21 6.00
N MET A 33 -12.89 14.10 5.24
CA MET A 33 -13.47 15.22 4.51
C MET A 33 -13.92 16.35 5.44
N LEU A 34 -14.59 16.02 6.56
CA LEU A 34 -15.02 17.01 7.55
C LEU A 34 -13.85 17.73 8.25
N ARG A 35 -12.76 17.02 8.52
CA ARG A 35 -11.58 17.56 9.19
C ARG A 35 -10.60 18.26 8.24
N GLY A 36 -10.88 18.26 6.93
CA GLY A 36 -9.97 18.80 5.92
C GLY A 36 -8.70 17.96 5.72
N ALA A 37 -8.73 16.71 6.16
CA ALA A 37 -7.69 15.71 5.97
C ALA A 37 -8.30 14.52 5.20
N PRO A 38 -8.61 14.70 3.90
CA PRO A 38 -9.23 13.65 3.10
C PRO A 38 -8.32 12.42 3.06
N LEU A 39 -8.93 11.24 2.91
CA LEU A 39 -8.17 10.02 2.63
C LEU A 39 -7.34 10.18 1.36
N ASP A 40 -6.37 9.29 1.18
CA ASP A 40 -5.54 9.28 0.00
C ASP A 40 -6.35 9.31 -1.32
N TRP A 41 -5.93 10.17 -2.24
CA TRP A 41 -6.65 10.41 -3.50
C TRP A 41 -6.62 9.25 -4.47
N GLU A 42 -5.56 8.44 -4.46
CA GLU A 42 -5.46 7.24 -5.28
C GLU A 42 -6.37 6.14 -4.75
N LEU A 43 -6.46 5.97 -3.42
CA LEU A 43 -7.46 5.10 -2.80
C LEU A 43 -8.87 5.54 -3.19
N GLN A 44 -9.19 6.84 -3.06
CA GLN A 44 -10.50 7.36 -3.43
C GLN A 44 -10.81 7.16 -4.92
N ARG A 45 -9.83 7.37 -5.81
CA ARG A 45 -9.99 7.12 -7.26
C ARG A 45 -10.24 5.64 -7.55
N ALA A 46 -9.49 4.74 -6.91
CA ALA A 46 -9.65 3.31 -7.11
C ALA A 46 -11.04 2.83 -6.64
N VAL A 47 -11.52 3.33 -5.50
CA VAL A 47 -12.88 3.06 -5.02
C VAL A 47 -13.95 3.60 -5.97
N ALA A 48 -13.77 4.82 -6.50
CA ALA A 48 -14.70 5.41 -7.47
C ALA A 48 -14.76 4.63 -8.80
N LEU A 49 -13.70 3.89 -9.14
CA LEU A 49 -13.61 3.07 -10.35
C LEU A 49 -14.03 1.61 -10.14
N ILE A 50 -14.57 1.26 -8.96
CA ILE A 50 -15.21 -0.06 -8.75
C ILE A 50 -16.32 -0.25 -9.79
N ASP A 51 -16.36 -1.43 -10.41
CA ASP A 51 -17.34 -1.76 -11.45
C ASP A 51 -18.78 -1.63 -10.93
N ASP A 52 -19.66 -1.07 -11.77
CA ASP A 52 -21.08 -0.84 -11.45
C ASP A 52 -21.83 -2.13 -11.07
N SER A 53 -21.38 -3.29 -11.55
CA SER A 53 -21.93 -4.58 -11.13
C SER A 53 -21.75 -4.83 -9.63
N VAL A 54 -20.56 -4.52 -9.08
CA VAL A 54 -20.28 -4.67 -7.63
C VAL A 54 -21.11 -3.69 -6.81
N TRP A 55 -21.28 -2.45 -7.30
CA TRP A 55 -22.16 -1.46 -6.66
C TRP A 55 -23.61 -1.94 -6.53
N LYS A 56 -24.09 -2.72 -7.51
CA LYS A 56 -25.45 -3.27 -7.53
C LYS A 56 -25.63 -4.50 -6.64
N GLU A 57 -24.56 -5.19 -6.27
CA GLU A 57 -24.61 -6.37 -5.39
C GLU A 57 -24.91 -6.00 -3.94
N GLY A 58 -24.59 -4.78 -3.52
CA GLY A 58 -24.92 -4.26 -2.20
C GLY A 58 -23.70 -3.76 -1.43
N PRO A 59 -23.92 -3.17 -0.24
CA PRO A 59 -22.87 -2.52 0.53
C PRO A 59 -21.79 -3.50 1.01
N GLU A 60 -22.12 -4.75 1.30
CA GLU A 60 -21.17 -5.77 1.72
C GLU A 60 -20.19 -6.15 0.60
N ALA A 61 -20.69 -6.26 -0.64
CA ALA A 61 -19.86 -6.57 -1.82
C ALA A 61 -18.92 -5.40 -2.15
N VAL A 62 -19.42 -4.17 -2.04
CA VAL A 62 -18.62 -2.95 -2.18
C VAL A 62 -17.54 -2.89 -1.10
N ALA A 63 -17.88 -3.14 0.17
CA ALA A 63 -16.92 -3.13 1.28
C ALA A 63 -15.81 -4.18 1.10
N ALA A 64 -16.17 -5.40 0.67
CA ALA A 64 -15.19 -6.43 0.34
C ALA A 64 -14.24 -5.98 -0.77
N LYS A 65 -14.75 -5.27 -1.79
CA LYS A 65 -13.95 -4.76 -2.90
C LYS A 65 -13.06 -3.59 -2.50
N ILE A 66 -13.55 -2.70 -1.64
CA ILE A 66 -12.75 -1.62 -1.06
C ILE A 66 -11.59 -2.20 -0.25
N SER A 67 -11.85 -3.22 0.57
CA SER A 67 -10.80 -3.92 1.31
C SER A 67 -9.75 -4.53 0.38
N GLU A 68 -10.13 -5.08 -0.79
CA GLU A 68 -9.15 -5.55 -1.79
C GLU A 68 -8.23 -4.45 -2.28
N ILE A 69 -8.81 -3.29 -2.58
CA ILE A 69 -8.08 -2.12 -3.08
C ILE A 69 -7.12 -1.62 -2.00
N GLU A 70 -7.56 -1.53 -0.75
CA GLU A 70 -6.71 -1.11 0.37
C GLU A 70 -5.55 -2.08 0.62
N ASP A 71 -5.82 -3.40 0.62
CA ASP A 71 -4.79 -4.43 0.77
C ASP A 71 -3.71 -4.29 -0.32
N GLN A 72 -4.15 -4.12 -1.57
CA GLN A 72 -3.28 -4.03 -2.74
C GLN A 72 -2.44 -2.75 -2.72
N LEU A 73 -3.09 -1.59 -2.50
CA LEU A 73 -2.40 -0.30 -2.42
C LEU A 73 -1.42 -0.27 -1.25
N LEU A 74 -1.75 -0.84 -0.09
CA LEU A 74 -0.81 -0.88 1.03
C LEU A 74 0.37 -1.81 0.74
N ALA A 75 0.14 -2.96 0.09
CA ALA A 75 1.21 -3.87 -0.34
C ALA A 75 2.16 -3.21 -1.36
N GLU A 76 1.64 -2.35 -2.23
CA GLU A 76 2.39 -1.55 -3.19
C GLU A 76 3.17 -0.41 -2.53
N ARG A 77 2.56 0.27 -1.54
CA ARG A 77 3.13 1.47 -0.87
C ARG A 77 4.16 1.18 0.20
N VAL A 78 4.15 -0.01 0.77
CA VAL A 78 5.15 -0.45 1.74
C VAL A 78 6.00 -1.55 1.14
N PRO A 79 6.74 -1.26 0.06
CA PRO A 79 7.41 -2.31 -0.65
C PRO A 79 8.68 -2.66 0.15
N GLN A 80 8.86 -3.95 0.44
CA GLN A 80 9.95 -4.49 1.26
C GLN A 80 10.82 -5.37 0.36
N ALA A 81 12.13 -5.46 0.66
CA ALA A 81 13.07 -6.36 0.01
C ALA A 81 12.86 -7.84 0.40
N GLU A 82 11.62 -8.21 0.73
CA GLU A 82 11.19 -9.54 1.13
C GLU A 82 9.94 -9.93 0.35
N GLU A 83 9.96 -11.12 -0.25
CA GLU A 83 8.78 -11.75 -0.84
C GLU A 83 8.07 -12.58 0.23
N MET A 84 6.78 -12.33 0.43
CA MET A 84 5.93 -13.17 1.29
C MET A 84 5.46 -14.38 0.48
N LEU A 85 5.69 -15.58 0.99
CA LEU A 85 5.36 -16.85 0.36
C LEU A 85 4.51 -17.71 1.29
N PHE A 86 3.61 -18.50 0.72
CA PHE A 86 2.86 -19.53 1.43
C PHE A 86 3.41 -20.92 1.07
N ASP A 87 3.87 -21.68 2.06
CA ASP A 87 4.33 -23.06 1.90
C ASP A 87 3.12 -24.02 1.97
N PRO A 88 2.69 -24.62 0.85
CA PRO A 88 1.49 -25.45 0.82
C PRO A 88 1.66 -26.80 1.54
N LYS A 89 2.89 -27.19 1.93
CA LYS A 89 3.15 -28.44 2.66
C LYS A 89 2.97 -28.27 4.15
N THR A 90 3.44 -27.14 4.69
CA THR A 90 3.32 -26.82 6.12
C THR A 90 2.13 -25.92 6.42
N ALA A 91 1.47 -25.38 5.38
CA ALA A 91 0.43 -24.37 5.47
C ALA A 91 0.90 -23.13 6.26
N GLN A 92 2.17 -22.73 6.09
CA GLN A 92 2.77 -21.60 6.79
C GLN A 92 3.26 -20.52 5.84
N PHE A 93 3.28 -19.27 6.32
CA PHE A 93 3.93 -18.15 5.65
C PHE A 93 5.42 -18.08 5.98
N GLU A 94 6.21 -17.74 4.97
CA GLU A 94 7.63 -17.42 5.09
C GLU A 94 7.98 -16.17 4.27
N THR A 95 9.07 -15.49 4.64
CA THR A 95 9.66 -14.43 3.83
C THR A 95 10.93 -14.93 3.15
N ARG A 96 11.18 -14.47 1.93
CA ARG A 96 12.46 -14.64 1.25
C ARG A 96 13.03 -13.30 0.82
N PRO A 97 14.31 -13.01 1.09
CA PRO A 97 14.94 -11.80 0.58
C PRO A 97 14.87 -11.77 -0.95
N ILE A 98 14.33 -10.70 -1.51
CA ILE A 98 14.38 -10.44 -2.95
C ILE A 98 15.80 -9.97 -3.24
N THR A 99 16.64 -10.88 -3.73
CA THR A 99 17.99 -10.54 -4.23
C THR A 99 17.85 -10.16 -5.70
N VAL A 100 17.38 -8.94 -5.96
CA VAL A 100 17.64 -8.29 -7.25
C VAL A 100 18.95 -7.52 -7.07
N GLU A 101 19.94 -7.82 -7.90
CA GLU A 101 21.15 -7.00 -7.96
C GLU A 101 20.72 -5.55 -8.27
N ALA A 102 21.06 -4.63 -7.38
CA ALA A 102 20.54 -3.25 -7.42
C ALA A 102 20.80 -2.55 -8.77
N SER A 103 21.88 -2.93 -9.45
CA SER A 103 22.20 -2.47 -10.80
C SER A 103 21.25 -3.02 -11.87
N GLU A 104 20.83 -4.28 -11.79
CA GLU A 104 19.88 -4.88 -12.74
C GLU A 104 18.48 -4.26 -12.62
N LEU A 105 18.08 -3.90 -11.39
CA LEU A 105 16.83 -3.18 -11.12
C LEU A 105 16.81 -1.81 -11.80
N VAL A 106 17.88 -1.03 -11.63
CA VAL A 106 18.02 0.30 -12.24
C VAL A 106 17.97 0.18 -13.76
N GLU A 107 18.74 -0.73 -14.34
CA GLU A 107 18.79 -0.94 -15.78
C GLU A 107 17.44 -1.35 -16.37
N THR A 108 16.73 -2.25 -15.69
CA THR A 108 15.42 -2.72 -16.14
C THR A 108 14.39 -1.60 -16.06
N THR A 109 14.37 -0.85 -14.96
CA THR A 109 13.49 0.29 -14.75
C THR A 109 13.69 1.36 -15.82
N LEU A 110 14.94 1.80 -16.03
CA LEU A 110 15.25 2.84 -17.02
C LEU A 110 14.91 2.39 -18.44
N ARG A 111 15.17 1.12 -18.79
CA ARG A 111 14.80 0.58 -20.11
C ARG A 111 13.30 0.61 -20.36
N GLN A 112 12.50 0.18 -19.38
CA GLN A 112 11.04 0.18 -19.49
C GLN A 112 10.48 1.61 -19.58
N VAL A 113 10.99 2.52 -18.75
CA VAL A 113 10.61 3.94 -18.76
C VAL A 113 10.91 4.59 -20.11
N GLY A 114 12.13 4.39 -20.65
CA GLY A 114 12.52 4.94 -21.95
C GLY A 114 11.62 4.45 -23.09
N PHE A 115 11.34 3.15 -23.13
CA PHE A 115 10.42 2.59 -24.12
C PHE A 115 8.99 3.15 -23.99
N ALA A 116 8.45 3.19 -22.77
CA ALA A 116 7.09 3.68 -22.53
C ALA A 116 6.96 5.17 -22.89
N ARG A 117 7.98 5.99 -22.60
CA ARG A 117 8.03 7.40 -22.99
C ARG A 117 8.00 7.55 -24.50
N ASP A 118 8.83 6.81 -25.23
CA ASP A 118 8.89 6.89 -26.70
C ASP A 118 7.57 6.48 -27.35
N VAL A 119 6.85 5.55 -26.74
CA VAL A 119 5.51 5.14 -27.18
C VAL A 119 4.48 6.24 -26.89
N ALA A 120 4.49 6.82 -25.69
CA ALA A 120 3.57 7.89 -25.29
C ALA A 120 3.78 9.19 -26.09
N ALA A 121 5.03 9.56 -26.38
CA ALA A 121 5.37 10.75 -27.18
C ALA A 121 4.89 10.66 -28.64
N LYS A 122 4.58 9.46 -29.14
CA LYS A 122 3.94 9.25 -30.45
C LYS A 122 2.42 9.30 -30.39
N GLY A 123 1.83 9.41 -29.19
CA GLY A 123 0.41 9.59 -28.97
C GLY A 123 -0.01 11.05 -29.17
N ASN A 124 -1.32 11.29 -29.25
CA ASN A 124 -1.87 12.64 -29.30
C ASN A 124 -2.35 13.08 -27.91
N CYS A 125 -1.49 12.85 -26.90
CA CYS A 125 -1.82 12.98 -25.49
C CYS A 125 -1.30 14.27 -24.84
N GLY A 126 -0.59 15.10 -25.61
CA GLY A 126 0.02 16.35 -25.12
C GLY A 126 1.45 16.20 -24.57
N LEU A 127 1.93 14.96 -24.32
CA LEU A 127 3.31 14.70 -23.93
C LEU A 127 4.28 15.05 -25.08
N ASN A 128 5.27 15.90 -24.82
CA ASN A 128 6.27 16.33 -25.80
C ASN A 128 7.56 16.79 -25.11
N GLU A 129 8.62 17.06 -25.88
CA GLU A 129 9.96 17.41 -25.37
C GLU A 129 10.03 18.62 -24.42
N TYR A 130 9.00 19.46 -24.41
CA TYR A 130 8.90 20.64 -23.55
C TYR A 130 8.01 20.42 -22.32
N SER A 131 7.32 19.29 -22.21
CA SER A 131 6.49 19.00 -21.06
C SER A 131 7.34 18.62 -19.85
N LEU A 132 6.89 19.01 -18.65
CA LEU A 132 7.66 18.80 -17.41
C LEU A 132 7.98 17.31 -17.21
N SER A 133 6.96 16.45 -17.37
CA SER A 133 7.13 15.00 -17.35
C SER A 133 8.20 14.49 -18.31
N TYR A 134 8.21 14.96 -19.56
CA TYR A 134 9.19 14.51 -20.54
C TYR A 134 10.62 14.92 -20.13
N LEU A 135 10.80 16.16 -19.68
CA LEU A 135 12.09 16.68 -19.25
C LEU A 135 12.67 15.91 -18.07
N TYR A 136 11.85 15.60 -17.06
CA TYR A 136 12.27 14.78 -15.92
C TYR A 136 12.62 13.35 -16.35
N ILE A 137 11.84 12.75 -17.25
CA ILE A 137 12.13 11.40 -17.75
C ILE A 137 13.43 11.40 -18.57
N GLU A 138 13.61 12.36 -19.48
CA GLU A 138 14.83 12.48 -20.29
C GLU A 138 16.07 12.60 -19.40
N HIS A 139 16.08 13.56 -18.48
CA HIS A 139 17.18 13.76 -17.54
C HIS A 139 17.48 12.49 -16.72
N THR A 140 16.43 11.78 -16.30
CA THR A 140 16.59 10.52 -15.55
C THR A 140 17.28 9.43 -16.37
N LEU A 141 16.94 9.33 -17.66
CA LEU A 141 17.50 8.32 -18.56
C LEU A 141 18.94 8.64 -18.98
N THR A 142 19.30 9.93 -19.08
CA THR A 142 20.61 10.38 -19.54
C THR A 142 21.63 10.52 -18.41
N ASP A 143 21.23 11.10 -17.28
CA ASP A 143 22.18 11.63 -16.29
C ASP A 143 22.08 10.98 -14.91
N CYS A 144 20.96 10.31 -14.58
CA CYS A 144 20.72 9.82 -13.22
C CYS A 144 21.04 8.33 -13.01
N ARG A 145 21.67 7.64 -13.97
CA ARG A 145 21.89 6.18 -13.91
C ARG A 145 22.60 5.71 -12.63
N ASP A 146 23.53 6.51 -12.12
CA ASP A 146 24.30 6.20 -10.91
C ASP A 146 23.69 6.81 -9.64
N ASP A 147 22.54 7.49 -9.74
CA ASP A 147 21.82 8.10 -8.62
C ASP A 147 20.40 7.51 -8.50
N PRO A 148 20.25 6.39 -7.78
CA PRO A 148 18.97 5.67 -7.67
C PRO A 148 17.91 6.47 -6.90
N ASN A 149 18.30 7.39 -6.02
CA ASN A 149 17.37 8.29 -5.33
C ASN A 149 16.82 9.35 -6.29
N ALA A 150 17.68 9.93 -7.14
CA ALA A 150 17.24 10.86 -8.17
C ALA A 150 16.31 10.17 -9.18
N ILE A 151 16.61 8.92 -9.58
CA ILE A 151 15.73 8.13 -10.44
C ILE A 151 14.34 8.03 -9.82
N GLU A 152 14.23 7.48 -8.60
CA GLU A 152 12.93 7.28 -7.95
C GLU A 152 12.13 8.59 -7.81
N GLN A 153 12.81 9.66 -7.41
CA GLN A 153 12.18 10.96 -7.19
C GLN A 153 11.69 11.56 -8.52
N ASN A 154 12.50 11.52 -9.56
CA ASN A 154 12.14 12.06 -10.87
C ASN A 154 11.00 11.28 -11.53
N LEU A 155 10.99 9.94 -11.40
CA LEU A 155 9.87 9.12 -11.88
C LEU A 155 8.56 9.50 -11.16
N SER A 156 8.63 9.74 -9.84
CA SER A 156 7.48 10.16 -9.05
C SER A 156 6.96 11.54 -9.45
N ILE A 157 7.87 12.51 -9.67
CA ILE A 157 7.54 13.86 -10.14
C ILE A 157 6.89 13.81 -11.52
N ALA A 158 7.47 13.07 -12.46
CA ALA A 158 6.93 12.92 -13.80
C ALA A 158 5.53 12.29 -13.75
N ARG A 159 5.31 11.24 -12.95
CA ARG A 159 3.97 10.66 -12.78
C ARG A 159 2.97 11.67 -12.24
N GLN A 160 3.33 12.40 -11.18
CA GLN A 160 2.45 13.40 -10.57
C GLN A 160 2.08 14.52 -11.56
N ASP A 161 3.02 14.98 -12.38
CA ASP A 161 2.75 15.95 -13.45
C ASP A 161 1.76 15.40 -14.47
N ILE A 162 1.91 14.15 -14.94
CA ILE A 162 0.93 13.52 -15.85
C ILE A 162 -0.45 13.44 -15.21
N VAL A 163 -0.54 12.95 -13.97
CA VAL A 163 -1.82 12.79 -13.27
C VAL A 163 -2.51 14.14 -13.04
N ALA A 164 -1.76 15.16 -12.62
CA ALA A 164 -2.29 16.51 -12.44
C ALA A 164 -2.71 17.13 -13.78
N GLY A 165 -1.89 16.97 -14.81
CA GLY A 165 -2.16 17.50 -16.15
C GLY A 165 -3.34 16.82 -16.84
N LEU A 166 -3.66 15.56 -16.52
CA LEU A 166 -4.89 14.90 -16.96
C LEU A 166 -6.12 15.50 -16.27
N ALA A 167 -5.99 15.93 -15.01
CA ALA A 167 -7.09 16.52 -14.25
C ALA A 167 -7.38 17.98 -14.68
N ASP A 168 -6.36 18.75 -15.05
CA ASP A 168 -6.50 20.14 -15.48
C ASP A 168 -6.67 20.33 -17.01
N GLY A 169 -6.53 19.24 -17.78
CA GLY A 169 -6.70 19.21 -19.23
C GLY A 169 -5.44 19.56 -20.04
N THR A 170 -4.28 19.72 -19.39
CA THR A 170 -2.97 19.86 -20.05
C THR A 170 -2.61 18.62 -20.87
N TYR A 171 -2.95 17.43 -20.37
CA TYR A 171 -2.81 16.16 -21.09
C TYR A 171 -4.17 15.62 -21.50
N THR A 172 -4.21 14.90 -22.62
CA THR A 172 -5.42 14.22 -23.12
C THR A 172 -5.36 12.73 -22.78
N PRO A 173 -6.46 12.11 -22.30
CA PRO A 173 -6.52 10.68 -22.06
C PRO A 173 -6.13 9.87 -23.32
N ASP A 174 -5.14 8.99 -23.17
CA ASP A 174 -4.62 8.13 -24.23
C ASP A 174 -4.01 6.88 -23.58
N GLY A 175 -4.35 5.68 -24.08
CA GLY A 175 -3.87 4.43 -23.50
C GLY A 175 -2.34 4.27 -23.49
N ARG A 176 -1.61 5.02 -24.33
CA ARG A 176 -0.14 5.07 -24.31
C ARG A 176 0.38 5.93 -23.16
N LEU A 177 -0.31 7.01 -22.83
CA LEU A 177 0.01 7.86 -21.69
C LEU A 177 -0.32 7.14 -20.38
N ASP A 178 -1.42 6.38 -20.34
CA ASP A 178 -1.75 5.51 -19.22
C ASP A 178 -0.65 4.45 -19.00
N ALA A 179 -0.19 3.82 -20.09
CA ALA A 179 0.91 2.86 -20.02
C ALA A 179 2.20 3.48 -19.48
N LEU A 180 2.55 4.70 -19.90
CA LEU A 180 3.69 5.44 -19.34
C LEU A 180 3.49 5.71 -17.84
N THR A 181 2.32 6.22 -17.45
CA THR A 181 2.00 6.54 -16.06
C THR A 181 2.18 5.33 -15.15
N ASN A 182 1.69 4.16 -15.58
CA ASN A 182 1.84 2.90 -14.85
C ASN A 182 3.31 2.44 -14.75
N VAL A 183 4.12 2.64 -15.81
CA VAL A 183 5.55 2.29 -15.79
C VAL A 183 6.33 3.21 -14.86
N LEU A 184 6.03 4.52 -14.82
CA LEU A 184 6.65 5.47 -13.90
C LEU A 184 6.33 5.13 -12.44
N GLU A 185 5.07 4.83 -12.15
CA GLU A 185 4.60 4.38 -10.84
C GLU A 185 5.33 3.14 -10.37
N ARG A 186 5.26 2.08 -11.19
CA ARG A 186 5.86 0.80 -10.86
C ARG A 186 7.38 0.92 -10.69
N GLY A 187 8.05 1.66 -11.57
CA GLY A 187 9.49 1.90 -11.47
C GLY A 187 9.87 2.58 -10.16
N ALA A 188 9.12 3.62 -9.74
CA ALA A 188 9.37 4.29 -8.46
C ALA A 188 9.11 3.35 -7.27
N LEU A 189 8.02 2.58 -7.29
CA LEU A 189 7.69 1.62 -6.23
C LEU A 189 8.72 0.50 -6.13
N ASP A 190 9.14 -0.08 -7.25
CA ASP A 190 10.14 -1.14 -7.29
C ASP A 190 11.50 -0.65 -6.78
N MET A 191 11.89 0.60 -7.10
CA MET A 191 13.10 1.24 -6.56
C MET A 191 13.01 1.43 -5.04
N ARG A 192 11.87 1.89 -4.52
CA ARG A 192 11.65 2.03 -3.06
C ARG A 192 11.73 0.68 -2.33
N ALA A 193 11.28 -0.40 -2.96
CA ALA A 193 11.28 -1.73 -2.37
C ALA A 193 12.65 -2.37 -2.33
N ASN A 194 13.32 -2.32 -3.49
CA ASN A 194 14.38 -3.26 -3.82
C ASN A 194 15.74 -2.56 -3.93
N HIS A 195 15.81 -1.23 -4.06
CA HIS A 195 17.08 -0.51 -4.07
C HIS A 195 17.51 -0.11 -2.65
N PRO A 196 18.62 -0.64 -2.09
CA PRO A 196 18.98 -0.44 -0.68
C PRO A 196 19.17 1.02 -0.25
N GLU A 197 19.64 1.88 -1.15
CA GLU A 197 19.81 3.31 -0.87
C GLU A 197 18.48 4.07 -0.86
N VAL A 198 17.58 3.76 -1.81
CA VAL A 198 16.28 4.42 -1.94
C VAL A 198 15.38 4.00 -0.80
N ALA A 199 15.38 2.71 -0.46
CA ALA A 199 14.69 2.17 0.70
C ALA A 199 15.12 2.88 2.00
N ARG A 200 16.41 3.17 2.19
CA ARG A 200 16.92 3.92 3.34
C ARG A 200 16.47 5.38 3.36
N THR A 201 16.55 6.08 2.23
CA THR A 201 16.08 7.48 2.12
C THR A 201 14.57 7.59 2.37
N TRP A 202 13.79 6.68 1.80
CA TRP A 202 12.34 6.61 2.03
C TRP A 202 11.98 6.15 3.44
N ALA A 203 12.79 5.28 4.06
CA ALA A 203 12.63 4.91 5.46
C ALA A 203 12.59 6.17 6.34
N ALA A 204 13.58 7.06 6.17
CA ALA A 204 13.69 8.33 6.90
C ALA A 204 12.58 9.34 6.58
N ARG A 205 12.09 9.38 5.32
CA ARG A 205 11.01 10.29 4.90
C ARG A 205 9.64 9.88 5.44
N SER A 206 9.24 8.61 5.33
CA SER A 206 7.96 8.16 5.93
C SER A 206 8.04 8.01 7.46
N GLU A 207 9.24 7.99 8.05
CA GLU A 207 9.44 8.14 9.50
C GLU A 207 8.89 9.47 10.04
N GLN A 208 8.86 10.54 9.23
CA GLN A 208 8.30 11.82 9.62
C GLN A 208 6.76 11.80 9.65
N VAL A 209 6.13 11.02 8.77
CA VAL A 209 4.68 10.82 8.73
C VAL A 209 4.23 9.86 9.84
N LEU A 210 5.00 8.80 10.10
CA LEU A 210 4.74 7.83 11.18
C LEU A 210 5.11 8.35 12.59
N ARG A 211 5.73 9.53 12.70
CA ARG A 211 6.07 10.17 13.98
C ARG A 211 4.85 10.67 14.74
N GLU A 212 3.74 10.90 14.04
CA GLU A 212 2.50 11.48 14.59
C GLU A 212 1.51 10.44 15.16
N LEU A 213 1.87 9.15 15.12
CA LEU A 213 1.02 8.06 15.64
C LEU A 213 0.80 8.19 17.13
N ASP A 214 -0.45 8.05 17.58
CA ASP A 214 -0.78 8.02 18.99
C ASP A 214 -0.29 6.71 19.68
N THR A 215 -0.21 6.72 21.01
CA THR A 215 0.30 5.58 21.80
C THR A 215 -0.66 4.38 21.77
N GLU A 216 -1.97 4.62 21.69
CA GLU A 216 -3.02 3.61 21.77
C GLU A 216 -3.04 2.73 20.51
N GLN A 217 -2.94 3.35 19.33
CA GLN A 217 -2.85 2.69 18.03
C GLN A 217 -1.61 1.79 17.94
N ARG A 218 -0.46 2.23 18.47
CA ARG A 218 0.77 1.43 18.50
C ARG A 218 0.62 0.17 19.34
N GLU A 219 -0.07 0.26 20.47
CA GLU A 219 -0.33 -0.89 21.33
C GLU A 219 -1.24 -1.92 20.65
N VAL A 220 -2.30 -1.47 19.97
CA VAL A 220 -3.20 -2.36 19.21
C VAL A 220 -2.44 -3.11 18.13
N ILE A 221 -1.59 -2.42 17.35
CA ILE A 221 -0.79 -3.04 16.29
C ILE A 221 0.22 -4.03 16.86
N ALA A 222 0.92 -3.65 17.94
CA ALA A 222 1.89 -4.54 18.59
C ALA A 222 1.21 -5.81 19.13
N GLN A 223 0.03 -5.69 19.75
CA GLN A 223 -0.72 -6.84 20.26
C GLN A 223 -1.19 -7.76 19.13
N GLY A 224 -1.76 -7.22 18.06
CA GLY A 224 -2.17 -8.02 16.90
C GLY A 224 -1.00 -8.73 16.22
N ALA A 225 0.17 -8.09 16.15
CA ALA A 225 1.40 -8.70 15.63
C ALA A 225 1.92 -9.86 16.53
N VAL A 226 1.78 -9.76 17.86
CA VAL A 226 2.09 -10.87 18.76
C VAL A 226 1.08 -12.01 18.60
N GLU A 227 -0.20 -11.68 18.44
CA GLU A 227 -1.25 -12.70 18.28
C GLU A 227 -1.04 -13.52 17.01
N ILE A 228 -0.78 -12.86 15.86
CA ILE A 228 -0.52 -13.56 14.60
C ILE A 228 0.72 -14.46 14.68
N ALA A 229 1.79 -14.02 15.36
CA ALA A 229 2.99 -14.84 15.57
C ALA A 229 2.70 -16.11 16.37
N ARG A 230 1.74 -16.06 17.30
CA ARG A 230 1.35 -17.19 18.16
C ARG A 230 0.39 -18.18 17.52
N THR A 231 -0.25 -17.83 16.40
CA THR A 231 -1.16 -18.75 15.69
C THR A 231 -0.45 -19.98 15.10
N GLY A 232 0.89 -19.93 14.97
CA GLY A 232 1.69 -20.98 14.35
C GLY A 232 1.64 -20.97 12.81
N ILE A 233 0.93 -20.01 12.20
CA ILE A 233 0.82 -19.84 10.75
C ILE A 233 2.10 -19.29 10.13
N LEU A 234 3.00 -18.72 10.93
CA LEU A 234 4.30 -18.23 10.46
C LEU A 234 5.37 -19.29 10.71
N LYS A 235 6.34 -19.44 9.80
CA LYS A 235 7.55 -20.23 10.11
C LYS A 235 8.28 -19.62 11.30
N ALA A 236 8.97 -20.46 12.09
CA ALA A 236 9.56 -20.08 13.37
C ALA A 236 10.44 -18.82 13.31
N THR A 237 11.24 -18.65 12.26
CA THR A 237 12.06 -17.46 12.04
C THR A 237 11.19 -16.21 11.87
N LEU A 238 10.19 -16.25 10.99
CA LEU A 238 9.29 -15.13 10.73
C LEU A 238 8.42 -14.80 11.95
N ALA A 239 8.00 -15.80 12.71
CA ALA A 239 7.29 -15.59 13.98
C ALA A 239 8.15 -14.80 14.98
N ALA A 240 9.41 -15.21 15.18
CA ALA A 240 10.34 -14.53 16.08
C ALA A 240 10.63 -13.09 15.63
N GLU A 241 10.80 -12.86 14.32
CA GLU A 241 10.97 -11.52 13.76
C GLU A 241 9.74 -10.64 13.95
N THR A 242 8.54 -11.21 13.80
CA THR A 242 7.27 -10.51 14.00
C THR A 242 7.09 -10.10 15.47
N GLU A 243 7.48 -10.95 16.42
CA GLU A 243 7.48 -10.60 17.85
C GLU A 243 8.48 -9.48 18.18
N LEU A 244 9.67 -9.50 17.55
CA LEU A 244 10.65 -8.41 17.68
C LEU A 244 10.12 -7.09 17.10
N ASP A 245 9.47 -7.15 15.95
CA ASP A 245 8.83 -5.98 15.33
C ASP A 245 7.68 -5.45 16.20
N ALA A 246 6.86 -6.32 16.77
CA ALA A 246 5.81 -5.95 17.71
C ALA A 246 6.37 -5.24 18.96
N ALA A 247 7.44 -5.78 19.53
CA ALA A 247 8.12 -5.16 20.68
C ALA A 247 8.71 -3.79 20.32
N ALA A 248 9.27 -3.65 19.12
CA ALA A 248 9.81 -2.38 18.65
C ALA A 248 8.70 -1.33 18.46
N VAL A 249 7.56 -1.69 17.87
CA VAL A 249 6.38 -0.82 17.73
C VAL A 249 5.84 -0.39 19.10
N GLY A 250 5.65 -1.33 20.01
CA GLY A 250 5.15 -1.07 21.36
C GLY A 250 6.11 -0.27 22.25
N SER A 251 7.42 -0.25 21.95
CA SER A 251 8.42 0.49 22.74
C SER A 251 8.25 2.01 22.70
N GLY A 252 7.50 2.54 21.72
CA GLY A 252 7.29 3.98 21.53
C GLY A 252 8.50 4.76 21.01
N LYS A 253 9.69 4.12 20.93
CA LYS A 253 10.92 4.72 20.40
C LYS A 253 10.85 4.79 18.88
N THR A 254 10.60 5.98 18.35
CA THR A 254 10.36 6.23 16.92
C THR A 254 11.39 5.57 15.99
N GLU A 255 12.68 5.68 16.30
CA GLU A 255 13.80 5.16 15.47
C GLU A 255 13.74 3.65 15.23
N VAL A 256 13.10 2.89 16.14
CA VAL A 256 12.94 1.44 16.02
C VAL A 256 11.51 1.04 15.70
N ALA A 257 10.52 1.82 16.14
CA ALA A 257 9.11 1.56 15.91
C ALA A 257 8.70 1.76 14.44
N ALA A 258 9.19 2.82 13.78
CA ALA A 258 8.81 3.13 12.41
C ALA A 258 9.26 2.06 11.39
N PRO A 259 10.52 1.57 11.38
CA PRO A 259 10.91 0.50 10.46
C PRO A 259 10.20 -0.83 10.77
N ALA A 260 9.93 -1.14 12.03
CA ALA A 260 9.17 -2.33 12.43
C ALA A 260 7.71 -2.26 11.97
N LEU A 261 7.06 -1.11 12.12
CA LEU A 261 5.69 -0.89 11.64
C LEU A 261 5.58 -1.04 10.13
N LYS A 262 6.56 -0.53 9.37
CA LYS A 262 6.62 -0.73 7.91
C LYS A 262 6.75 -2.22 7.54
N ARG A 263 7.63 -2.97 8.21
CA ARG A 263 7.74 -4.42 7.99
C ARG A 263 6.42 -5.13 8.27
N LEU A 264 5.78 -4.83 9.40
CA LEU A 264 4.48 -5.40 9.77
C LEU A 264 3.40 -5.07 8.73
N ALA A 265 3.28 -3.79 8.34
CA ALA A 265 2.31 -3.35 7.34
C ALA A 265 2.46 -4.11 6.01
N SER A 266 3.69 -4.23 5.51
CA SER A 266 3.97 -4.97 4.27
C SER A 266 3.69 -6.46 4.39
N ARG A 267 4.12 -7.09 5.49
CA ARG A 267 3.94 -8.53 5.72
C ARG A 267 2.46 -8.87 5.85
N VAL A 268 1.70 -8.08 6.62
CA VAL A 268 0.26 -8.29 6.88
C VAL A 268 -0.58 -8.07 5.62
N SER A 269 -0.31 -7.01 4.85
CA SER A 269 -1.02 -6.77 3.58
C SER A 269 -0.77 -7.90 2.57
N ARG A 270 0.49 -8.35 2.41
CA ARG A 270 0.83 -9.46 1.50
C ARG A 270 0.22 -10.79 1.96
N MET A 271 0.21 -11.07 3.27
CA MET A 271 -0.51 -12.23 3.80
C MET A 271 -1.99 -12.16 3.44
N ARG A 272 -2.63 -10.99 3.62
CA ARG A 272 -4.03 -10.80 3.28
C ARG A 272 -4.30 -11.03 1.78
N VAL A 273 -3.46 -10.50 0.89
CA VAL A 273 -3.54 -10.75 -0.55
C VAL A 273 -3.45 -12.24 -0.87
N LEU A 274 -2.47 -12.96 -0.31
CA LEU A 274 -2.31 -14.40 -0.53
C LEU A 274 -3.48 -15.21 0.02
N MET A 275 -4.04 -14.81 1.17
CA MET A 275 -5.19 -15.45 1.80
C MET A 275 -6.49 -15.27 0.99
N ARG A 276 -6.54 -14.42 -0.03
CA ARG A 276 -7.70 -14.35 -0.95
C ARG A 276 -7.73 -15.52 -1.94
N ALA A 277 -6.62 -16.23 -2.14
CA ALA A 277 -6.60 -17.44 -2.95
C ALA A 277 -7.32 -18.59 -2.23
N GLN A 278 -8.36 -19.14 -2.87
CA GLN A 278 -9.18 -20.22 -2.30
C GLN A 278 -8.34 -21.44 -1.89
N GLU A 279 -7.27 -21.75 -2.62
CA GLU A 279 -6.36 -22.84 -2.26
C GLU A 279 -5.65 -22.58 -0.93
N VAL A 280 -5.21 -21.35 -0.66
CA VAL A 280 -4.54 -20.99 0.60
C VAL A 280 -5.52 -21.14 1.76
N ILE A 281 -6.73 -20.62 1.64
CA ILE A 281 -7.79 -20.75 2.67
C ILE A 281 -8.07 -22.23 2.96
N ALA A 282 -8.27 -23.04 1.93
CA ALA A 282 -8.59 -24.46 2.09
C ALA A 282 -7.46 -25.24 2.79
N ARG A 283 -6.20 -24.88 2.53
CA ARG A 283 -5.04 -25.49 3.20
C ARG A 283 -4.92 -25.10 4.66
N ILE A 284 -5.24 -23.86 5.00
CA ILE A 284 -5.26 -23.39 6.39
C ILE A 284 -6.40 -24.07 7.16
N ASP A 285 -7.60 -24.11 6.60
CA ASP A 285 -8.79 -24.73 7.21
C ASP A 285 -8.60 -26.24 7.45
N GLY A 286 -7.98 -26.93 6.49
CA GLY A 286 -7.71 -28.36 6.60
C GLY A 286 -6.58 -28.74 7.57
N HIS A 287 -5.89 -27.78 8.19
CA HIS A 287 -4.74 -28.04 9.05
C HIS A 287 -5.14 -28.09 10.53
N PRO A 288 -4.87 -29.19 11.26
CA PRO A 288 -5.43 -29.42 12.60
C PRO A 288 -4.89 -28.49 13.70
N ALA A 289 -3.75 -27.83 13.45
CA ALA A 289 -3.16 -26.89 14.39
C ALA A 289 -3.65 -25.44 14.20
N TYR A 290 -4.41 -25.15 13.14
CA TYR A 290 -4.80 -23.80 12.77
C TYR A 290 -6.29 -23.58 12.94
N GLN A 291 -6.65 -22.38 13.36
CA GLN A 291 -8.04 -21.92 13.40
C GLN A 291 -8.19 -20.84 12.34
N LEU A 292 -8.69 -21.23 11.15
CA LEU A 292 -8.82 -20.31 10.01
C LEU A 292 -9.56 -19.03 10.41
N THR A 293 -10.69 -19.15 11.10
CA THR A 293 -11.49 -18.00 11.55
C THR A 293 -10.66 -17.05 12.41
N GLN A 294 -9.88 -17.56 13.36
CA GLN A 294 -9.03 -16.74 14.21
C GLN A 294 -7.96 -16.03 13.38
N ILE A 295 -7.26 -16.75 12.50
CA ILE A 295 -6.19 -16.19 11.66
C ILE A 295 -6.72 -15.08 10.74
N VAL A 296 -7.87 -15.31 10.09
CA VAL A 296 -8.51 -14.34 9.21
C VAL A 296 -8.90 -13.07 9.99
N LEU A 297 -9.48 -13.23 11.19
CA LEU A 297 -9.86 -12.11 12.04
C LEU A 297 -8.65 -11.33 12.53
N THR A 298 -7.60 -12.00 13.02
CA THR A 298 -6.38 -11.35 13.51
C THR A 298 -5.66 -10.59 12.40
N VAL A 299 -5.49 -11.19 11.21
CA VAL A 299 -4.87 -10.53 10.04
C VAL A 299 -5.70 -9.32 9.62
N GLY A 300 -7.03 -9.47 9.54
CA GLY A 300 -7.93 -8.38 9.16
C GLY A 300 -7.90 -7.22 10.15
N ALA A 301 -8.02 -7.50 11.45
CA ALA A 301 -7.99 -6.48 12.50
C ALA A 301 -6.66 -5.71 12.52
N LEU A 302 -5.54 -6.43 12.37
CA LEU A 302 -4.21 -5.82 12.33
C LEU A 302 -4.04 -4.91 11.11
N LEU A 303 -4.54 -5.34 9.95
CA LEU A 303 -4.49 -4.54 8.73
C LEU A 303 -5.36 -3.29 8.84
N SER A 304 -6.57 -3.41 9.38
CA SER A 304 -7.46 -2.27 9.65
C SER A 304 -6.82 -1.26 10.60
N ALA A 305 -6.16 -1.72 11.67
CA ALA A 305 -5.44 -0.86 12.60
C ALA A 305 -4.28 -0.12 11.92
N ILE A 306 -3.57 -0.77 11.01
CA ILE A 306 -2.47 -0.16 10.23
C ILE A 306 -3.01 0.84 9.21
N LEU A 307 -4.12 0.53 8.53
CA LEU A 307 -4.77 1.42 7.57
C LEU A 307 -5.38 2.65 8.24
N ALA A 308 -5.79 2.58 9.50
CA ALA A 308 -6.25 3.74 10.25
C ALA A 308 -5.16 4.79 10.52
N LEU A 309 -3.89 4.46 10.22
CA LEU A 309 -2.75 5.37 10.33
C LEU A 309 -2.52 6.23 9.08
N PHE A 310 -3.21 5.93 7.98
CA PHE A 310 -3.05 6.57 6.67
C PHE A 310 -4.37 7.18 6.19
#